data_AF-A0A8D2IBN9-F1
#
_entry.id   AF-A0A8D2IBN9-F1
#
_cell.length_a   1.000
_cell.length_b   1.000
_cell.length_c   1.000
_cell.angle_alpha   90.00
_cell.angle_beta   90.00
_cell.angle_gamma   90.00
#
_symmetry.space_group_name_H-M   'P 1'
#
loop_
_entity.id
_entity.type
_entity.pdbx_description
1 polymer ?
#
loop_
_entity_poly.entity_id
_entity_poly.type
_entity_poly.pdbx_seq_one_letter_code
_entity_poly.pdbx_strand_id
1 'polypeptide(L)'
;MFKIQLEPLKLRAWTLNGFVKFRNKETSAGPVAVMGKDYYKILGISSGANEDEIKKAYRKMALKYHPDKNKEPNAEEKFKEIAEAYDVLSDPKKRSLYDQYGEEGLKTGSGTSGGSSGSFHYTFHGDPHATFASFFGGSNPFDIFFASSRSTRPFSGFDPDDMDVDEDEDPFGAFGRFGFNGLSRGPRRAPEPLYPRRKVQDPPVVHELRVSLEEIYHGSTKRMKITRRRLNPDGRTVRTEDKILHIVIKRGWKEGTKITFPKEGDATPDNIPADIVFVLKDKPHAHFRRDGTNVLYSALISLKEALCGCTVNIPTIDGRVIPLPCNDVIKPGTVKRLRGEGLPFPKVPTQRGDLIVEFKVRFPDRLTPQTRQILKQHLPCS
;
A
#
# COMPACT_ATOMS: atom_id res chain seq x y z
N MET A 1 -44.49 37.16 36.08
CA MET A 1 -45.04 35.83 35.72
C MET A 1 -43.88 34.84 35.63
N PHE A 2 -43.92 33.85 36.52
CA PHE A 2 -43.25 32.54 36.57
C PHE A 2 -41.73 32.40 36.32
N LYS A 3 -41.00 32.34 37.45
CA LYS A 3 -39.73 31.63 37.63
C LYS A 3 -39.99 30.11 37.65
N ILE A 4 -39.17 29.34 36.94
CA ILE A 4 -39.13 27.88 37.03
C ILE A 4 -38.00 27.51 38.00
N GLN A 5 -38.34 26.72 39.01
CA GLN A 5 -37.48 26.28 40.09
C GLN A 5 -37.36 24.76 39.99
N LEU A 6 -36.15 24.27 39.77
CA LEU A 6 -35.78 22.85 39.85
C LEU A 6 -35.22 22.59 41.25
N GLU A 7 -35.56 21.44 41.84
CA GLU A 7 -34.77 20.68 42.84
C GLU A 7 -35.47 19.32 43.15
N PRO A 8 -34.76 18.32 43.74
CA PRO A 8 -34.69 16.94 43.24
C PRO A 8 -35.17 15.86 44.25
N LEU A 9 -35.32 14.60 43.80
CA LEU A 9 -35.46 13.41 44.67
C LEU A 9 -34.78 12.20 43.98
N LYS A 10 -33.56 11.82 44.39
CA LYS A 10 -33.19 10.79 45.40
C LYS A 10 -33.51 9.33 45.00
N LEU A 11 -32.42 8.61 44.72
CA LEU A 11 -32.27 7.16 44.75
C LEU A 11 -32.52 6.58 46.16
N ARG A 12 -33.10 5.37 46.24
CA ARG A 12 -32.62 4.31 47.15
C ARG A 12 -33.16 2.91 46.76
N ALA A 13 -32.31 1.93 47.06
CA ALA A 13 -32.29 0.55 46.58
C ALA A 13 -33.32 -0.38 47.23
N TRP A 14 -33.67 -1.45 46.51
CA TRP A 14 -34.11 -2.74 47.07
C TRP A 14 -33.23 -3.88 46.52
N THR A 15 -32.79 -4.76 47.42
CA THR A 15 -32.08 -6.02 47.18
C THR A 15 -33.06 -7.20 47.27
N LEU A 16 -32.91 -8.22 46.42
CA LEU A 16 -32.71 -9.65 46.75
C LEU A 16 -33.15 -10.62 45.63
N ASN A 17 -32.18 -11.48 45.27
CA ASN A 17 -32.28 -12.90 44.92
C ASN A 17 -33.48 -13.42 44.11
N GLY A 18 -33.18 -13.81 42.87
CA GLY A 18 -34.01 -14.70 42.06
C GLY A 18 -33.17 -15.35 40.97
N PHE A 19 -32.46 -16.42 41.33
CA PHE A 19 -31.76 -17.31 40.40
C PHE A 19 -32.81 -18.04 39.54
N VAL A 20 -32.99 -17.60 38.29
CA VAL A 20 -33.70 -18.38 37.27
C VAL A 20 -32.81 -18.47 36.04
N LYS A 21 -32.34 -19.69 35.81
CA LYS A 21 -31.54 -20.15 34.68
C LYS A 21 -32.39 -20.11 33.41
N PHE A 22 -32.44 -18.96 32.73
CA PHE A 22 -33.00 -18.89 31.39
C PHE A 22 -32.01 -19.47 30.39
N ARG A 23 -32.27 -20.73 30.05
CA ARG A 23 -31.68 -21.46 28.94
C ARG A 23 -32.04 -20.73 27.65
N ASN A 24 -31.19 -19.81 27.19
CA ASN A 24 -31.25 -19.31 25.83
C ASN A 24 -31.06 -20.52 24.92
N LYS A 25 -32.16 -20.97 24.31
CA LYS A 25 -32.14 -21.85 23.15
C LYS A 25 -31.36 -21.08 22.09
N GLU A 26 -30.11 -21.46 21.92
CA GLU A 26 -29.42 -21.32 20.64
C GLU A 26 -30.35 -21.92 19.59
N THR A 27 -31.01 -21.07 18.82
CA THR A 27 -31.51 -21.46 17.51
C THR A 27 -30.28 -21.63 16.65
N SER A 28 -29.70 -22.83 16.74
CA SER A 28 -28.83 -23.38 15.72
C SER A 28 -29.65 -23.43 14.43
N ALA A 29 -29.45 -22.42 13.59
CA ALA A 29 -29.82 -22.53 12.19
C ALA A 29 -28.94 -23.62 11.59
N GLY A 30 -29.48 -24.84 11.57
CA GLY A 30 -28.95 -25.93 10.77
C GLY A 30 -28.90 -25.52 9.29
N PRO A 31 -28.08 -26.21 8.48
CA PRO A 31 -27.80 -25.79 7.12
C PRO A 31 -29.10 -25.83 6.32
N VAL A 32 -29.49 -24.67 5.78
CA VAL A 32 -30.48 -24.62 4.71
C VAL A 32 -29.86 -25.38 3.55
N ALA A 33 -30.43 -26.54 3.20
CA ALA A 33 -30.02 -27.29 2.03
C ALA A 33 -30.45 -26.49 0.79
N VAL A 34 -29.56 -25.60 0.35
CA VAL A 34 -29.65 -24.94 -0.94
C VAL A 34 -29.38 -26.02 -1.98
N MET A 35 -30.37 -26.36 -2.81
CA MET A 35 -30.21 -27.34 -3.91
C MET A 35 -29.43 -26.76 -5.11
N GLY A 36 -28.66 -25.69 -4.89
CA GLY A 36 -27.84 -24.99 -5.87
C GLY A 36 -26.37 -24.93 -5.46
N LYS A 37 -25.51 -24.59 -6.41
CA LYS A 37 -24.06 -24.50 -6.26
C LYS A 37 -23.68 -23.40 -5.26
N ASP A 38 -22.91 -23.79 -4.24
CA ASP A 38 -22.34 -22.85 -3.28
C ASP A 38 -21.10 -22.14 -3.85
N TYR A 39 -21.26 -20.95 -4.45
CA TYR A 39 -20.16 -20.17 -5.04
C TYR A 39 -19.04 -19.84 -4.03
N TYR A 40 -19.38 -19.67 -2.75
CA TYR A 40 -18.39 -19.48 -1.68
C TYR A 40 -17.53 -20.74 -1.46
N LYS A 41 -18.13 -21.93 -1.49
CA LYS A 41 -17.41 -23.20 -1.35
C LYS A 41 -16.56 -23.50 -2.59
N ILE A 42 -17.06 -23.16 -3.79
CA ILE A 42 -16.32 -23.31 -5.06
C ILE A 42 -15.03 -22.49 -5.05
N LEU A 43 -15.09 -21.25 -4.55
CA LEU A 43 -13.90 -20.40 -4.39
C LEU A 43 -13.07 -20.72 -3.13
N GLY A 44 -13.59 -21.55 -2.21
CA GLY A 44 -12.90 -21.93 -0.97
C GLY A 44 -12.83 -20.81 0.07
N ILE A 45 -13.86 -19.96 0.12
CA ILE A 45 -13.96 -18.79 1.01
C ILE A 45 -15.23 -18.86 1.86
N SER A 46 -15.27 -18.09 2.96
CA SER A 46 -16.47 -17.97 3.79
C SER A 46 -17.51 -17.03 3.14
N SER A 47 -18.79 -17.20 3.47
CA SER A 47 -19.89 -16.35 2.96
C SER A 47 -19.76 -14.88 3.38
N GLY A 48 -19.05 -14.60 4.48
CA GLY A 48 -18.71 -13.25 4.94
C GLY A 48 -17.45 -12.64 4.32
N ALA A 49 -16.84 -13.28 3.31
CA ALA A 49 -15.57 -12.83 2.74
C ALA A 49 -15.65 -11.44 2.09
N ASN A 50 -14.57 -10.68 2.24
CA ASN A 50 -14.45 -9.35 1.65
C ASN A 50 -14.14 -9.44 0.14
N GLU A 51 -14.38 -8.37 -0.63
CA GLU A 51 -14.18 -8.34 -2.10
C GLU A 51 -12.74 -8.70 -2.50
N ASP A 52 -11.75 -8.26 -1.71
CA ASP A 52 -10.34 -8.58 -1.94
C ASP A 52 -10.02 -10.08 -1.74
N GLU A 53 -10.72 -10.74 -0.82
CA GLU A 53 -10.57 -12.18 -0.56
C GLU A 53 -11.19 -12.99 -1.71
N ILE A 54 -12.33 -12.55 -2.24
CA ILE A 54 -12.98 -13.13 -3.42
C ILE A 54 -12.04 -13.06 -4.63
N LYS A 55 -11.42 -11.89 -4.88
CA LYS A 55 -10.43 -11.71 -5.97
C LYS A 55 -9.20 -12.59 -5.78
N LYS A 56 -8.68 -12.69 -4.56
CA LYS A 56 -7.50 -13.52 -4.25
C LYS A 56 -7.79 -15.02 -4.42
N ALA A 57 -8.96 -15.46 -4.00
CA ALA A 57 -9.41 -16.85 -4.13
C ALA A 57 -9.61 -17.25 -5.60
N TYR A 58 -10.30 -16.40 -6.38
CA TYR A 58 -10.45 -16.58 -7.82
C TYR A 58 -9.09 -16.69 -8.51
N ARG A 59 -8.15 -15.78 -8.21
CA ARG A 59 -6.79 -15.82 -8.76
C ARG A 59 -6.10 -17.17 -8.51
N LYS A 60 -6.18 -17.69 -7.27
CA LYS A 60 -5.54 -18.95 -6.89
C LYS A 60 -6.17 -20.15 -7.61
N MET A 61 -7.49 -20.19 -7.68
CA MET A 61 -8.25 -21.32 -8.24
C MET A 61 -8.21 -21.33 -9.77
N ALA A 62 -8.33 -20.16 -10.42
CA ALA A 62 -8.23 -20.02 -11.87
C ALA A 62 -6.85 -20.46 -12.40
N LEU A 63 -5.77 -20.23 -11.65
CA LEU A 63 -4.42 -20.70 -12.01
C LEU A 63 -4.23 -22.21 -11.78
N LYS A 64 -4.96 -22.79 -10.82
CA LYS A 64 -4.87 -24.21 -10.47
C LYS A 64 -5.63 -25.10 -11.47
N TYR A 65 -6.73 -24.60 -12.01
CA TYR A 65 -7.61 -25.33 -12.93
C TYR A 65 -7.58 -24.78 -14.37
N HIS A 66 -6.55 -24.01 -14.73
CA HIS A 66 -6.41 -23.51 -16.10
C HIS A 66 -6.21 -24.68 -17.09
N PRO A 67 -6.94 -24.70 -18.22
CA PRO A 67 -6.92 -25.82 -19.18
C PRO A 67 -5.53 -26.13 -19.74
N ASP A 68 -4.66 -25.12 -19.88
CA ASP A 68 -3.28 -25.32 -20.37
C ASP A 68 -2.35 -26.01 -19.35
N LYS A 69 -2.63 -25.88 -18.05
CA LYS A 69 -1.75 -26.36 -16.97
C LYS A 69 -2.27 -27.65 -16.32
N ASN A 70 -3.58 -27.89 -16.39
CA ASN A 70 -4.22 -29.05 -15.80
C ASN A 70 -5.05 -29.80 -16.86
N LYS A 71 -4.58 -30.99 -17.25
CA LYS A 71 -5.19 -31.84 -18.29
C LYS A 71 -6.14 -32.90 -17.72
N GLU A 72 -6.57 -32.75 -16.46
CA GLU A 72 -7.60 -33.60 -15.88
C GLU A 72 -8.95 -33.35 -16.58
N PRO A 73 -9.75 -34.40 -16.87
CA PRO A 73 -11.04 -34.26 -17.57
C PRO A 73 -12.05 -33.39 -16.79
N ASN A 74 -11.91 -33.30 -15.46
CA ASN A 74 -12.78 -32.50 -14.61
C ASN A 74 -12.25 -31.07 -14.34
N ALA A 75 -11.11 -30.66 -14.93
CA ALA A 75 -10.53 -29.34 -14.70
C ALA A 75 -11.28 -28.23 -15.45
N GLU A 76 -11.75 -28.51 -16.66
CA GLU A 76 -12.51 -27.55 -17.49
C GLU A 76 -13.86 -27.21 -16.86
N GLU A 77 -14.57 -28.21 -16.33
CA GLU A 77 -15.83 -28.02 -15.60
C GLU A 77 -15.63 -27.17 -14.34
N LYS A 78 -14.58 -27.46 -13.56
CA LYS A 78 -14.22 -26.67 -12.38
C LYS A 78 -13.82 -25.24 -12.74
N PHE A 79 -13.10 -25.04 -13.84
CA PHE A 79 -12.73 -23.71 -14.31
C PHE A 79 -13.96 -22.87 -14.69
N LYS A 80 -14.94 -23.50 -15.35
CA LYS A 80 -16.22 -22.86 -15.66
C LYS A 80 -16.98 -22.45 -14.40
N GLU A 81 -17.04 -23.33 -13.39
CA GLU A 81 -17.67 -23.03 -12.10
C GLU A 81 -16.95 -21.93 -11.31
N ILE A 82 -15.62 -21.88 -11.36
CA ILE A 82 -14.81 -20.83 -10.73
C ILE A 82 -15.07 -19.47 -11.40
N ALA A 83 -15.21 -19.44 -12.73
CA ALA A 83 -15.53 -18.23 -13.49
C ALA A 83 -16.95 -17.73 -13.20
N GLU A 84 -17.94 -18.63 -13.14
CA GLU A 84 -19.32 -18.31 -12.77
C GLU A 84 -19.40 -17.77 -11.33
N ALA A 85 -18.72 -18.42 -10.38
CA ALA A 85 -18.67 -17.98 -8.99
C ALA A 85 -18.11 -16.57 -8.85
N TYR A 86 -17.05 -16.24 -9.58
CA TYR A 86 -16.46 -14.91 -9.54
C TYR A 86 -17.33 -13.84 -10.19
N ASP A 87 -17.99 -14.13 -11.32
CA ASP A 87 -18.88 -13.16 -11.98
C ASP A 87 -20.08 -12.78 -11.09
N VAL A 88 -20.63 -13.74 -10.33
CA VAL A 88 -21.74 -13.48 -9.40
C VAL A 88 -21.27 -12.77 -8.13
N LEU A 89 -20.13 -13.18 -7.56
CA LEU A 89 -19.66 -12.64 -6.27
C LEU A 89 -18.88 -11.32 -6.40
N SER A 90 -18.38 -10.98 -7.59
CA SER A 90 -17.65 -9.73 -7.84
C SER A 90 -18.58 -8.51 -7.95
N ASP A 91 -19.79 -8.68 -8.46
CA ASP A 91 -20.77 -7.59 -8.59
C ASP A 91 -21.64 -7.49 -7.33
N PRO A 92 -21.65 -6.34 -6.61
CA PRO A 92 -22.43 -6.18 -5.37
C PRO A 92 -23.93 -6.46 -5.53
N LYS A 93 -24.50 -6.17 -6.71
CA LYS A 93 -25.91 -6.43 -7.02
C LYS A 93 -26.21 -7.91 -7.22
N LYS A 94 -25.33 -8.63 -7.92
CA LYS A 94 -25.47 -10.08 -8.16
C LYS A 94 -25.20 -10.87 -6.89
N ARG A 95 -24.20 -10.46 -6.10
CA ARG A 95 -23.92 -11.01 -4.77
C ARG A 95 -25.12 -10.88 -3.85
N SER A 96 -25.74 -9.71 -3.77
CA SER A 96 -26.93 -9.52 -2.92
C SER A 96 -28.11 -10.38 -3.35
N LEU A 97 -28.32 -10.60 -4.65
CA LEU A 97 -29.38 -11.47 -5.17
C LEU A 97 -29.09 -12.94 -4.88
N TYR A 98 -27.83 -13.36 -5.05
CA TYR A 98 -27.38 -14.71 -4.73
C TYR A 98 -27.46 -15.00 -3.22
N ASP A 99 -27.09 -14.05 -2.37
CA ASP A 99 -27.18 -14.17 -0.91
C ASP A 99 -28.63 -14.26 -0.42
N GLN A 100 -29.57 -13.68 -1.18
CA GLN A 100 -30.99 -13.65 -0.83
C GLN A 100 -31.80 -14.84 -1.39
N TYR A 101 -31.46 -15.32 -2.59
CA TYR A 101 -32.27 -16.31 -3.33
C TYR A 101 -31.47 -17.51 -3.87
N GLY A 102 -30.17 -17.60 -3.60
CA GLY A 102 -29.30 -18.67 -4.10
C GLY A 102 -29.12 -18.66 -5.62
N GLU A 103 -28.58 -19.75 -6.17
CA GLU A 103 -28.40 -19.93 -7.63
C GLU A 103 -29.75 -19.88 -8.38
N GLU A 104 -30.83 -20.38 -7.76
CA GLU A 104 -32.15 -20.45 -8.38
C GLU A 104 -32.76 -19.06 -8.62
N GLY A 105 -32.51 -18.08 -7.74
CA GLY A 105 -32.92 -16.69 -7.96
C GLY A 105 -32.18 -15.98 -9.10
N LEU A 106 -31.02 -16.49 -9.49
CA LEU A 106 -30.27 -16.03 -10.64
C LEU A 106 -30.78 -16.68 -11.95
N LYS A 107 -31.28 -17.93 -11.86
CA LYS A 107 -31.69 -18.78 -13.01
C LYS A 107 -33.21 -18.82 -13.29
N THR A 108 -34.09 -18.35 -12.40
CA THR A 108 -35.57 -18.38 -12.52
C THR A 108 -36.13 -17.39 -13.56
N GLY A 109 -35.53 -17.35 -14.75
CA GLY A 109 -36.11 -16.81 -15.97
C GLY A 109 -36.25 -17.84 -17.10
N SER A 110 -35.96 -19.13 -16.87
CA SER A 110 -36.06 -20.17 -17.90
C SER A 110 -37.12 -21.20 -17.55
N GLY A 111 -38.34 -21.00 -18.09
CA GLY A 111 -39.46 -21.89 -17.92
C GLY A 111 -40.72 -21.44 -18.66
N THR A 112 -40.73 -21.65 -19.98
CA THR A 112 -41.93 -21.71 -20.85
C THR A 112 -42.63 -20.38 -21.24
N SER A 113 -42.62 -20.10 -22.55
CA SER A 113 -43.58 -19.28 -23.32
C SER A 113 -43.83 -17.81 -22.93
N GLY A 114 -43.32 -16.89 -23.76
CA GLY A 114 -44.05 -15.70 -24.22
C GLY A 114 -44.03 -14.43 -23.35
N GLY A 115 -43.60 -13.32 -23.95
CA GLY A 115 -44.09 -11.96 -23.59
C GLY A 115 -43.14 -11.06 -22.80
N SER A 116 -43.02 -9.81 -23.29
CA SER A 116 -42.31 -8.66 -22.70
C SER A 116 -42.53 -8.43 -21.19
N SER A 117 -41.46 -8.17 -20.44
CA SER A 117 -41.32 -7.06 -19.44
C SER A 117 -40.11 -7.26 -18.52
N GLY A 118 -39.17 -6.29 -18.52
CA GLY A 118 -38.41 -5.79 -17.36
C GLY A 118 -37.79 -6.70 -16.28
N SER A 119 -37.50 -7.97 -16.52
CA SER A 119 -36.93 -8.89 -15.52
C SER A 119 -35.42 -9.08 -15.69
N PHE A 120 -34.63 -8.96 -14.60
CA PHE A 120 -33.18 -9.21 -14.59
C PHE A 120 -32.91 -10.69 -14.89
N HIS A 121 -32.62 -10.99 -16.15
CA HIS A 121 -32.23 -12.33 -16.61
C HIS A 121 -30.71 -12.47 -16.55
N TYR A 122 -30.20 -13.37 -15.69
CA TYR A 122 -28.79 -13.77 -15.71
C TYR A 122 -28.67 -15.10 -16.45
N THR A 123 -28.08 -15.05 -17.65
CA THR A 123 -27.49 -16.24 -18.26
C THR A 123 -26.00 -15.98 -18.34
N PHE A 124 -25.21 -16.90 -17.77
CA PHE A 124 -23.76 -16.91 -17.90
C PHE A 124 -23.42 -17.15 -19.39
N HIS A 125 -23.33 -16.06 -20.16
CA HIS A 125 -22.91 -16.04 -21.55
C HIS A 125 -21.40 -15.80 -21.70
N GLY A 126 -20.67 -15.66 -20.59
CA GLY A 126 -19.24 -15.35 -20.59
C GLY A 126 -18.41 -16.60 -20.84
N ASP A 127 -17.64 -16.61 -21.92
CA ASP A 127 -16.56 -17.57 -22.05
C ASP A 127 -15.70 -17.53 -20.78
N PRO A 128 -15.43 -18.67 -20.11
CA PRO A 128 -14.56 -18.71 -18.93
C PRO A 128 -13.20 -18.02 -19.20
N HIS A 129 -12.75 -18.08 -20.44
CA HIS A 129 -11.56 -17.40 -20.95
C HIS A 129 -11.69 -15.86 -21.04
N ALA A 130 -12.89 -15.32 -21.30
CA ALA A 130 -13.13 -13.88 -21.33
C ALA A 130 -13.17 -13.27 -19.92
N THR A 131 -13.76 -13.97 -18.95
CA THR A 131 -13.73 -13.58 -17.52
C THR A 131 -12.31 -13.67 -16.96
N PHE A 132 -11.52 -14.64 -17.44
CA PHE A 132 -10.10 -14.73 -17.13
C PHE A 132 -9.30 -13.59 -17.77
N ALA A 133 -9.52 -13.29 -19.05
CA ALA A 133 -8.82 -12.22 -19.77
C ALA A 133 -9.16 -10.82 -19.24
N SER A 134 -10.40 -10.59 -18.81
CA SER A 134 -10.81 -9.33 -18.17
C SER A 134 -10.22 -9.15 -16.78
N PHE A 135 -10.00 -10.25 -16.04
CA PHE A 135 -9.37 -10.22 -14.72
C PHE A 135 -7.83 -10.12 -14.78
N PHE A 136 -7.18 -10.83 -15.72
CA PHE A 136 -5.72 -10.89 -15.85
C PHE A 136 -5.13 -9.98 -16.94
N GLY A 137 -5.95 -9.33 -17.77
CA GLY A 137 -5.52 -8.34 -18.77
C GLY A 137 -4.91 -8.91 -20.05
N GLY A 138 -5.11 -10.20 -20.33
CA GLY A 138 -4.57 -10.89 -21.52
C GLY A 138 -4.32 -12.38 -21.27
N SER A 139 -4.06 -13.15 -22.34
CA SER A 139 -4.05 -14.62 -22.35
C SER A 139 -2.82 -15.30 -21.71
N ASN A 140 -2.00 -14.58 -20.94
CA ASN A 140 -0.82 -15.16 -20.28
C ASN A 140 -0.69 -14.73 -18.80
N PRO A 141 -1.01 -15.61 -17.85
CA PRO A 141 -1.03 -15.29 -16.41
C PRO A 141 0.35 -15.01 -15.78
N PHE A 142 1.44 -15.26 -16.50
CA PHE A 142 2.81 -15.16 -15.99
C PHE A 142 3.49 -13.82 -16.27
N ASP A 143 2.95 -12.97 -17.14
CA ASP A 143 3.52 -11.63 -17.39
C ASP A 143 3.42 -10.75 -16.12
N ILE A 144 2.38 -10.94 -15.31
CA ILE A 144 2.22 -10.24 -14.02
C ILE A 144 3.24 -10.73 -12.97
N PHE A 145 3.66 -11.99 -13.03
CA PHE A 145 4.62 -12.58 -12.08
C PHE A 145 6.08 -12.31 -12.49
N PHE A 146 6.40 -12.43 -13.79
CA PHE A 146 7.76 -12.21 -14.31
C PHE A 146 8.11 -10.73 -14.54
N ALA A 147 7.13 -9.82 -14.64
CA ALA A 147 7.40 -8.38 -14.63
C ALA A 147 7.90 -7.87 -13.27
N SER A 148 7.68 -8.62 -12.18
CA SER A 148 8.14 -8.27 -10.83
C SER A 148 9.52 -8.85 -10.46
N SER A 149 10.14 -9.67 -11.32
CA SER A 149 11.41 -10.35 -11.03
C SER A 149 12.59 -9.86 -11.89
N ARG A 150 12.37 -9.01 -12.91
CA ARG A 150 13.45 -8.44 -13.75
C ARG A 150 13.63 -6.93 -13.54
N SER A 151 13.95 -6.51 -12.32
CA SER A 151 14.76 -5.30 -12.08
C SER A 151 15.27 -5.20 -10.65
N THR A 152 16.38 -5.92 -10.42
CA THR A 152 17.61 -5.44 -9.77
C THR A 152 17.62 -5.24 -8.25
N ARG A 153 18.38 -6.09 -7.54
CA ARG A 153 19.58 -5.62 -6.81
C ARG A 153 20.74 -6.63 -6.78
N PRO A 154 21.99 -6.12 -6.75
CA PRO A 154 23.23 -6.88 -6.83
C PRO A 154 23.70 -7.30 -5.44
N PHE A 155 24.15 -8.55 -5.30
CA PHE A 155 24.97 -8.99 -4.17
C PHE A 155 25.96 -10.03 -4.69
N SER A 156 27.19 -9.59 -4.93
CA SER A 156 28.35 -10.44 -5.15
C SER A 156 29.13 -10.44 -3.84
N GLY A 157 29.20 -11.60 -3.18
CA GLY A 157 30.08 -11.83 -2.05
C GLY A 157 29.39 -12.55 -0.90
N PHE A 158 29.26 -13.88 -1.00
CA PHE A 158 29.42 -14.78 0.14
C PHE A 158 29.71 -16.20 -0.34
N ASP A 159 30.62 -16.85 0.37
CA ASP A 159 31.20 -18.19 0.18
C ASP A 159 30.17 -19.34 0.11
N PRO A 160 30.47 -20.48 -0.55
CA PRO A 160 29.59 -21.63 -0.63
C PRO A 160 30.02 -22.70 0.37
N ASP A 161 29.90 -22.42 1.66
CA ASP A 161 29.85 -23.46 2.69
C ASP A 161 28.89 -22.95 3.77
N ASP A 162 27.93 -23.81 4.12
CA ASP A 162 26.96 -23.64 5.22
C ASP A 162 25.62 -22.96 4.86
N MET A 163 24.68 -23.74 4.32
CA MET A 163 23.25 -23.64 4.64
C MET A 163 22.63 -25.03 4.45
N ASP A 164 22.66 -25.83 5.51
CA ASP A 164 21.68 -26.91 5.72
C ASP A 164 20.28 -26.29 5.69
N VAL A 165 19.51 -26.60 4.65
CA VAL A 165 18.07 -26.31 4.59
C VAL A 165 17.37 -27.64 4.42
N ASP A 166 16.64 -27.97 5.48
CA ASP A 166 15.84 -29.16 5.65
C ASP A 166 14.99 -29.45 4.41
N GLU A 167 15.16 -30.68 3.96
CA GLU A 167 14.45 -31.40 2.92
C GLU A 167 13.01 -31.65 3.41
N ASP A 168 12.03 -30.90 2.90
CA ASP A 168 10.66 -31.39 2.65
C ASP A 168 9.83 -30.37 1.83
N GLU A 169 9.50 -30.80 0.60
CA GLU A 169 8.45 -30.30 -0.31
C GLU A 169 8.52 -28.89 -0.95
N ASP A 170 9.56 -28.65 -1.77
CA ASP A 170 9.46 -27.72 -2.90
C ASP A 170 9.50 -28.47 -4.26
N PRO A 171 8.35 -28.91 -4.81
CA PRO A 171 8.30 -29.68 -6.06
C PRO A 171 8.62 -28.85 -7.33
N PHE A 172 9.01 -27.58 -7.17
CA PHE A 172 9.36 -26.67 -8.27
C PHE A 172 10.85 -26.30 -8.35
N GLY A 173 11.70 -26.84 -7.46
CA GLY A 173 13.15 -26.58 -7.47
C GLY A 173 13.96 -27.35 -8.54
N ALA A 174 13.38 -28.38 -9.17
CA ALA A 174 14.13 -29.31 -10.02
C ALA A 174 14.21 -28.96 -11.51
N PHE A 175 13.64 -27.82 -11.97
CA PHE A 175 13.61 -27.49 -13.41
C PHE A 175 14.71 -26.53 -13.89
N GLY A 176 15.64 -26.14 -13.02
CA GLY A 176 16.74 -25.21 -13.33
C GLY A 176 18.03 -25.83 -13.89
N ARG A 177 18.08 -27.15 -14.16
CA ARG A 177 19.33 -27.87 -14.50
C ARG A 177 19.28 -28.74 -15.76
N PHE A 178 18.74 -28.23 -16.87
CA PHE A 178 19.03 -28.82 -18.19
C PHE A 178 19.63 -27.78 -19.14
N GLY A 179 20.97 -27.77 -19.18
CA GLY A 179 21.76 -27.10 -20.19
C GLY A 179 21.63 -27.82 -21.53
N PHE A 180 21.15 -27.11 -22.54
CA PHE A 180 21.17 -27.57 -23.93
C PHE A 180 22.47 -27.10 -24.58
N ASN A 181 23.37 -28.03 -24.84
CA ASN A 181 24.53 -27.84 -25.70
C ASN A 181 24.43 -28.80 -26.89
N GLY A 182 24.40 -28.26 -28.11
CA GLY A 182 24.73 -28.95 -29.36
C GLY A 182 23.58 -29.57 -30.17
N LEU A 183 23.27 -28.99 -31.34
CA LEU A 183 23.66 -29.55 -32.65
C LEU A 183 23.18 -28.67 -33.81
N SER A 184 24.12 -28.37 -34.72
CA SER A 184 23.89 -27.75 -36.02
C SER A 184 23.04 -28.63 -36.94
N ARG A 185 21.97 -28.07 -37.51
CA ARG A 185 21.41 -28.50 -38.81
C ARG A 185 20.49 -27.40 -39.38
N GLY A 186 20.92 -26.73 -40.44
CA GLY A 186 19.98 -26.10 -41.40
C GLY A 186 19.36 -27.17 -42.31
N PRO A 187 18.46 -26.85 -43.27
CA PRO A 187 18.08 -25.52 -43.76
C PRO A 187 16.55 -25.30 -43.93
N ARG A 188 16.10 -24.04 -44.00
CA ARG A 188 15.07 -23.50 -44.92
C ARG A 188 14.65 -22.09 -44.50
N ARG A 189 15.00 -21.11 -45.34
CA ARG A 189 14.64 -19.71 -45.18
C ARG A 189 13.23 -19.53 -45.76
N ALA A 190 12.21 -19.65 -44.92
CA ALA A 190 10.89 -19.13 -45.24
C ALA A 190 10.95 -17.58 -45.19
N PRO A 191 10.24 -16.84 -46.05
CA PRO A 191 10.10 -15.40 -45.88
C PRO A 191 9.28 -15.18 -44.60
N GLU A 192 9.90 -14.59 -43.58
CA GLU A 192 9.17 -14.19 -42.38
C GLU A 192 8.02 -13.24 -42.77
N PRO A 193 6.82 -13.41 -42.21
CA PRO A 193 5.83 -12.36 -42.25
C PRO A 193 6.44 -11.14 -41.54
N LEU A 194 6.44 -9.99 -42.22
CA LEU A 194 6.77 -8.69 -41.63
C LEU A 194 5.68 -8.35 -40.59
N TYR A 195 5.75 -8.96 -39.41
CA TYR A 195 4.99 -8.46 -38.27
C TYR A 195 5.54 -7.08 -37.93
N PRO A 196 4.70 -6.03 -37.86
CA PRO A 196 5.17 -4.71 -37.47
C PRO A 196 5.81 -4.84 -36.09
N ARG A 197 7.09 -4.44 -36.01
CA ARG A 197 7.89 -4.50 -34.78
C ARG A 197 7.11 -3.80 -33.68
N ARG A 198 6.66 -4.55 -32.66
CA ARG A 198 5.86 -4.01 -31.55
C ARG A 198 6.67 -2.89 -30.89
N LYS A 199 6.17 -1.65 -30.98
CA LYS A 199 6.84 -0.50 -30.37
C LYS A 199 6.98 -0.75 -28.88
N VAL A 200 8.22 -0.70 -28.38
CA VAL A 200 8.54 -0.88 -26.96
C VAL A 200 8.46 0.49 -26.28
N GLN A 201 7.97 0.51 -25.04
CA GLN A 201 7.97 1.73 -24.25
C GLN A 201 9.35 1.92 -23.62
N ASP A 202 9.89 3.13 -23.78
CA ASP A 202 11.18 3.51 -23.19
C ASP A 202 11.11 3.48 -21.65
N PRO A 203 12.25 3.25 -20.96
CA PRO A 203 12.29 3.21 -19.50
C PRO A 203 11.80 4.53 -18.88
N PRO A 204 11.15 4.48 -17.69
CA PRO A 204 10.62 5.69 -17.05
C PRO A 204 11.72 6.71 -16.71
N VAL A 205 11.46 7.99 -17.00
CA VAL A 205 12.34 9.11 -16.64
C VAL A 205 12.04 9.50 -15.19
N VAL A 206 13.03 9.34 -14.32
CA VAL A 206 12.87 9.58 -12.88
C VAL A 206 13.41 10.97 -12.49
N HIS A 207 12.59 11.77 -11.82
CA HIS A 207 12.99 13.07 -11.26
C HIS A 207 12.81 13.11 -9.75
N GLU A 208 13.75 13.72 -9.03
CA GLU A 208 13.61 13.95 -7.61
C GLU A 208 12.76 15.20 -7.33
N LEU A 209 11.69 15.03 -6.55
CA LEU A 209 10.86 16.13 -6.09
C LEU A 209 11.21 16.45 -4.65
N ARG A 210 12.01 17.51 -4.44
CA ARG A 210 12.37 17.98 -3.09
C ARG A 210 11.21 18.76 -2.45
N VAL A 211 10.76 18.29 -1.31
CA VAL A 211 9.60 18.81 -0.57
C VAL A 211 10.00 19.12 0.87
N SER A 212 9.62 20.27 1.39
CA SER A 212 9.92 20.65 2.78
C SER A 212 9.01 19.95 3.78
N LEU A 213 9.39 19.91 5.06
CA LEU A 213 8.59 19.26 6.09
C LEU A 213 7.26 19.99 6.33
N GLU A 214 7.25 21.32 6.17
CA GLU A 214 6.06 22.17 6.27
C GLU A 214 5.08 21.87 5.12
N GLU A 215 5.60 21.72 3.90
CA GLU A 215 4.81 21.30 2.74
C GLU A 215 4.19 19.91 2.95
N ILE A 216 4.90 18.98 3.59
CA ILE A 216 4.38 17.65 3.94
C ILE A 216 3.37 17.71 5.08
N TYR A 217 3.53 18.66 6.01
CA TYR A 217 2.65 18.85 7.15
C TYR A 217 1.29 19.44 6.76
N HIS A 218 1.28 20.49 5.93
CA HIS A 218 0.06 21.16 5.48
C HIS A 218 -0.54 20.52 4.21
N GLY A 219 0.29 19.85 3.39
CA GLY A 219 -0.05 19.48 2.02
C GLY A 219 0.15 20.67 1.10
N SER A 220 0.55 20.41 -0.15
CA SER A 220 0.80 21.47 -1.12
C SER A 220 0.65 20.97 -2.56
N THR A 221 0.58 21.88 -3.52
CA THR A 221 0.60 21.55 -4.94
C THR A 221 1.84 22.16 -5.58
N LYS A 222 2.74 21.33 -6.11
CA LYS A 222 3.91 21.79 -6.87
C LYS A 222 3.62 21.75 -8.36
N ARG A 223 4.02 22.81 -9.06
CA ARG A 223 3.97 22.89 -10.52
C ARG A 223 5.35 22.65 -11.06
N MET A 224 5.52 21.60 -11.86
CA MET A 224 6.80 21.27 -12.47
C MET A 224 6.69 21.45 -13.98
N LYS A 225 7.57 22.27 -14.55
CA LYS A 225 7.68 22.42 -16.00
C LYS A 225 8.55 21.30 -16.54
N ILE A 226 8.02 20.54 -17.48
CA ILE A 226 8.75 19.55 -18.26
C ILE A 226 8.85 20.03 -19.71
N THR A 227 9.95 19.69 -20.35
CA THR A 227 10.15 19.90 -21.79
C THR A 227 10.18 18.54 -22.43
N ARG A 228 9.32 18.32 -23.43
CA ARG A 228 9.14 17.01 -24.07
C ARG A 228 9.14 17.15 -25.57
N ARG A 229 9.66 16.15 -26.26
CA ARG A 229 9.64 16.03 -27.71
C ARG A 229 8.37 15.33 -28.19
N ARG A 230 7.69 15.88 -29.20
CA ARG A 230 6.46 15.33 -29.78
C ARG A 230 6.60 15.20 -31.29
N LEU A 231 6.13 14.08 -31.83
CA LEU A 231 6.09 13.85 -33.27
C LEU A 231 5.04 14.76 -33.91
N ASN A 232 5.42 15.43 -35.00
CA ASN A 232 4.48 16.22 -35.79
C ASN A 232 3.54 15.31 -36.61
N PRO A 233 2.41 15.84 -37.11
CA PRO A 233 1.48 15.07 -37.94
C PRO A 233 2.10 14.46 -39.20
N ASP A 234 3.25 14.99 -39.64
CA ASP A 234 4.03 14.47 -40.78
C ASP A 234 4.73 13.13 -40.49
N GLY A 235 4.72 12.67 -39.24
CA GLY A 235 5.32 11.40 -38.81
C GLY A 235 6.85 11.35 -38.88
N ARG A 236 7.51 12.49 -39.20
CA ARG A 236 8.96 12.54 -39.46
C ARG A 236 9.67 13.61 -38.64
N THR A 237 9.07 14.79 -38.50
CA THR A 237 9.70 15.88 -37.74
C THR A 237 9.24 15.89 -36.30
N VAL A 238 10.09 16.40 -35.41
CA VAL A 238 9.84 16.43 -33.97
C VAL A 238 9.84 17.88 -33.52
N ARG A 239 8.84 18.26 -32.71
CA ARG A 239 8.78 19.56 -32.05
C ARG A 239 9.02 19.43 -30.56
N THR A 240 9.59 20.46 -29.97
CA THR A 240 9.74 20.58 -28.52
C THR A 240 8.53 21.33 -27.95
N GLU A 241 7.91 20.78 -26.91
CA GLU A 241 6.76 21.36 -26.24
C GLU A 241 7.03 21.41 -24.73
N ASP A 242 6.69 22.54 -24.10
CA ASP A 242 6.71 22.66 -22.65
C ASP A 242 5.33 22.35 -22.07
N LYS A 243 5.29 21.52 -21.03
CA LYS A 243 4.07 21.21 -20.29
C LYS A 243 4.28 21.40 -18.80
N ILE A 244 3.28 21.95 -18.12
CA ILE A 244 3.28 22.08 -16.66
C ILE A 244 2.52 20.91 -16.06
N LEU A 245 3.20 20.12 -15.24
CA LEU A 245 2.62 19.04 -14.45
C LEU A 245 2.27 19.55 -13.06
N HIS A 246 1.06 19.23 -12.60
CA HIS A 246 0.57 19.60 -11.28
C HIS A 246 0.69 18.39 -10.34
N ILE A 247 1.57 18.48 -9.35
CA ILE A 247 1.82 17.42 -8.37
C ILE A 247 1.16 17.81 -7.06
N VAL A 248 0.08 17.12 -6.69
CA VAL A 248 -0.62 17.32 -5.42
C VAL A 248 0.02 16.45 -4.35
N ILE A 249 0.74 17.09 -3.42
CA ILE A 249 1.42 16.45 -2.29
C ILE A 249 0.43 16.39 -1.13
N LYS A 250 0.02 15.18 -0.75
CA LYS A 250 -0.89 14.99 0.39
C LYS A 250 -0.12 15.02 1.71
N ARG A 251 -0.85 15.39 2.76
CA ARG A 251 -0.34 15.48 4.13
C ARG A 251 0.22 14.14 4.59
N GLY A 252 1.39 14.18 5.22
CA GLY A 252 2.03 13.00 5.79
C GLY A 252 2.66 12.02 4.79
N TRP A 253 2.77 12.39 3.50
CA TRP A 253 3.44 11.54 2.51
C TRP A 253 4.86 11.18 2.93
N LYS A 254 5.20 9.90 2.79
CA LYS A 254 6.51 9.35 3.15
C LYS A 254 7.53 9.66 2.06
N GLU A 255 8.79 9.79 2.46
CA GLU A 255 9.90 9.84 1.51
C GLU A 255 9.86 8.61 0.59
N GLY A 256 10.19 8.80 -0.70
CA GLY A 256 10.18 7.74 -1.70
C GLY A 256 8.83 7.51 -2.38
N THR A 257 7.76 8.22 -1.99
CA THR A 257 6.47 8.17 -2.69
C THR A 257 6.67 8.54 -4.16
N LYS A 258 6.22 7.67 -5.07
CA LYS A 258 6.35 7.84 -6.53
C LYS A 258 5.07 8.43 -7.12
N ILE A 259 5.20 9.46 -7.94
CA ILE A 259 4.12 10.10 -8.67
C ILE A 259 4.41 9.92 -10.17
N THR A 260 3.62 9.09 -10.84
CA THR A 260 3.81 8.76 -12.25
C THR A 260 2.88 9.57 -13.15
N PHE A 261 3.46 10.17 -14.18
CA PHE A 261 2.75 10.83 -15.28
C PHE A 261 2.96 10.00 -16.55
N PRO A 262 1.94 9.26 -17.00
CA PRO A 262 2.09 8.29 -18.07
C PRO A 262 2.34 8.98 -19.41
N LYS A 263 3.27 8.44 -20.20
CA LYS A 263 3.59 8.89 -21.58
C LYS A 263 3.93 10.39 -21.69
N GLU A 264 4.45 10.99 -20.62
CA GLU A 264 4.87 12.40 -20.61
C GLU A 264 6.30 12.62 -21.09
N GLY A 265 7.10 11.56 -21.28
CA GLY A 265 8.46 11.61 -21.81
C GLY A 265 8.54 11.89 -23.31
N ASP A 266 9.73 11.77 -23.90
CA ASP A 266 9.97 12.06 -25.32
C ASP A 266 9.33 11.03 -26.26
N ALA A 267 8.68 11.52 -27.32
CA ALA A 267 8.09 10.70 -28.37
C ALA A 267 9.01 10.66 -29.60
N THR A 268 9.35 9.46 -30.07
CA THR A 268 10.04 9.24 -31.35
C THR A 268 9.16 8.41 -32.30
N PRO A 269 9.44 8.38 -33.61
CA PRO A 269 8.67 7.56 -34.56
C PRO A 269 8.60 6.07 -34.18
N ASP A 270 9.65 5.56 -33.54
CA ASP A 270 9.84 4.14 -33.28
C ASP A 270 9.48 3.71 -31.84
N ASN A 271 9.29 4.65 -30.90
CA ASN A 271 9.01 4.35 -29.50
C ASN A 271 7.59 4.72 -29.05
N ILE A 272 7.18 4.16 -27.91
CA ILE A 272 6.08 4.71 -27.11
C ILE A 272 6.73 5.65 -26.08
N PRO A 273 6.18 6.87 -25.85
CA PRO A 273 6.76 7.81 -24.90
C PRO A 273 6.92 7.22 -23.50
N ALA A 274 8.07 7.47 -22.88
CA ALA A 274 8.35 7.06 -21.52
C ALA A 274 7.40 7.71 -20.51
N ASP A 275 7.22 7.06 -19.36
CA ASP A 275 6.54 7.66 -18.21
C ASP A 275 7.50 8.59 -17.47
N ILE A 276 6.99 9.70 -16.94
CA ILE A 276 7.75 10.57 -16.06
C ILE A 276 7.36 10.26 -14.62
N VAL A 277 8.34 9.89 -13.78
CA VAL A 277 8.13 9.51 -12.39
C VAL A 277 8.82 10.51 -11.48
N PHE A 278 8.06 11.22 -10.65
CA PHE A 278 8.61 12.02 -9.58
C PHE A 278 8.73 11.20 -8.30
N VAL A 279 9.91 11.17 -7.71
CA VAL A 279 10.15 10.52 -6.41
C VAL A 279 10.26 11.60 -5.35
N LEU A 280 9.36 11.56 -4.37
CA LEU A 280 9.38 12.52 -3.26
C LEU A 280 10.65 12.33 -2.42
N LYS A 281 11.36 13.44 -2.20
CA LYS A 281 12.54 13.52 -1.34
C LYS A 281 12.38 14.65 -0.35
N ASP A 282 12.78 14.41 0.89
CA ASP A 282 12.75 15.44 1.90
C ASP A 282 13.83 16.49 1.61
N LYS A 283 13.43 17.76 1.64
CA LYS A 283 14.37 18.88 1.60
C LYS A 283 15.07 18.96 2.96
N PRO A 284 16.41 19.11 3.00
CA PRO A 284 17.12 19.37 4.25
C PRO A 284 16.52 20.56 4.98
N HIS A 285 16.23 20.40 6.27
CA HIS A 285 15.64 21.42 7.12
C HIS A 285 16.66 21.92 8.16
N ALA A 286 16.57 23.18 8.57
CA ALA A 286 17.56 23.82 9.44
C ALA A 286 17.57 23.26 10.87
N HIS A 287 16.39 22.90 11.38
CA HIS A 287 16.21 22.49 12.78
C HIS A 287 15.76 21.04 12.96
N PHE A 288 15.17 20.45 11.91
CA PHE A 288 14.46 19.19 12.02
C PHE A 288 15.05 18.16 11.09
N ARG A 289 15.07 16.92 11.53
CA ARG A 289 15.33 15.75 10.70
C ARG A 289 14.13 14.84 10.76
N ARG A 290 13.64 14.38 9.62
CA ARG A 290 12.53 13.44 9.59
C ARG A 290 12.99 12.04 9.99
N ASP A 291 12.17 11.35 10.77
CA ASP A 291 12.27 9.92 11.05
C ASP A 291 10.87 9.29 10.92
N GLY A 292 10.55 8.85 9.70
CA GLY A 292 9.22 8.33 9.38
C GLY A 292 8.11 9.37 9.56
N THR A 293 7.34 9.24 10.64
CA THR A 293 6.26 10.18 11.01
C THR A 293 6.68 11.11 12.16
N ASN A 294 7.76 10.74 12.86
CA ASN A 294 8.36 11.57 13.89
C ASN A 294 9.32 12.57 13.25
N VAL A 295 9.62 13.62 14.00
CA VAL A 295 10.69 14.56 13.64
C VAL A 295 11.64 14.68 14.82
N LEU A 296 12.93 14.76 14.51
CA LEU A 296 14.01 14.93 15.47
C LEU A 296 14.44 16.39 15.47
N TYR A 297 14.58 16.95 16.66
CA TYR A 297 15.13 18.28 16.90
C TYR A 297 16.32 18.16 17.85
N SER A 298 17.48 18.67 17.43
CA SER A 298 18.66 18.74 18.31
C SER A 298 18.62 20.03 19.12
N ALA A 299 18.26 19.93 20.40
CA ALA A 299 18.32 21.03 21.35
C ALA A 299 19.75 21.22 21.86
N LEU A 300 20.39 22.33 21.50
CA LEU A 300 21.71 22.66 22.00
C LEU A 300 21.58 23.47 23.29
N ILE A 301 22.11 22.93 24.39
CA ILE A 301 22.11 23.57 25.71
C ILE A 301 23.54 23.69 26.23
N SER A 302 23.82 24.70 27.04
CA SER A 302 25.09 24.86 27.72
C SER A 302 25.25 23.86 28.88
N LEU A 303 26.50 23.59 29.29
CA LEU A 303 26.78 22.78 30.48
C LEU A 303 26.08 23.33 31.74
N LYS A 304 26.00 24.66 31.89
CA LYS A 304 25.30 25.31 33.01
C LYS A 304 23.82 24.96 33.00
N GLU A 305 23.15 25.13 31.86
CA GLU A 305 21.73 24.81 31.69
C GLU A 305 21.44 23.33 31.88
N ALA A 306 22.38 22.46 31.48
CA ALA A 306 22.26 21.02 31.67
C ALA A 306 22.36 20.60 33.15
N LEU A 307 23.14 21.29 33.97
CA LEU A 307 23.36 20.96 35.39
C LEU A 307 22.41 21.70 36.35
N CYS A 308 22.11 22.97 36.07
CA CYS A 308 21.32 23.84 36.95
C CYS A 308 19.84 23.91 36.57
N GLY A 309 19.46 23.27 35.46
CA GLY A 309 18.13 23.36 34.88
C GLY A 309 17.95 24.59 33.98
N CYS A 310 17.02 24.48 33.03
CA CYS A 310 16.68 25.52 32.07
C CYS A 310 15.26 25.30 31.51
N THR A 311 14.72 26.27 30.78
CA THR A 311 13.54 26.08 29.93
C THR A 311 13.97 26.24 28.49
N VAL A 312 13.84 25.17 27.70
CA VAL A 312 14.24 25.17 26.29
C VAL A 312 13.02 25.45 25.41
N ASN A 313 13.14 26.45 24.54
CA ASN A 313 12.09 26.83 23.61
C ASN A 313 12.19 25.97 22.34
N ILE A 314 11.29 24.99 22.22
CA ILE A 314 11.32 24.02 21.13
C ILE A 314 10.43 24.52 19.98
N PRO A 315 10.99 24.81 18.79
CA PRO A 315 10.17 25.14 17.63
C PRO A 315 9.40 23.89 17.15
N THR A 316 8.21 24.09 16.59
CA THR A 316 7.39 23.05 15.95
C THR A 316 7.29 23.27 14.44
N ILE A 317 6.86 22.25 13.70
CA ILE A 317 6.74 22.31 12.23
C ILE A 317 5.69 23.36 11.78
N ASP A 318 4.67 23.60 12.60
CA ASP A 318 3.62 24.60 12.34
C ASP A 318 4.01 26.03 12.79
N GLY A 319 5.26 26.25 13.20
CA GLY A 319 5.79 27.57 13.55
C GLY A 319 5.50 28.04 14.96
N ARG A 320 4.87 27.21 15.81
CA ARG A 320 4.71 27.48 17.25
C ARG A 320 6.02 27.21 17.99
N VAL A 321 6.08 27.67 19.23
CA VAL A 321 7.18 27.40 20.15
C VAL A 321 6.62 26.82 21.44
N ILE A 322 7.12 25.64 21.83
CA ILE A 322 6.71 24.94 23.04
C ILE A 322 7.82 25.11 24.09
N PRO A 323 7.55 25.78 25.23
CA PRO A 323 8.51 25.85 26.32
C PRO A 323 8.59 24.49 27.03
N LEU A 324 9.78 23.89 27.04
CA LEU A 324 10.07 22.62 27.70
C LEU A 324 10.92 22.86 28.95
N PRO A 325 10.32 22.88 30.16
CA PRO A 325 11.08 23.00 31.39
C PRO A 325 11.91 21.73 31.65
N CYS A 326 13.16 21.95 32.03
CA CYS A 326 14.16 20.94 32.29
C CYS A 326 14.77 21.22 33.66
N ASN A 327 14.16 20.65 34.71
CA ASN A 327 14.60 20.86 36.09
C ASN A 327 15.68 19.86 36.52
N ASP A 328 15.68 18.67 35.92
CA ASP A 328 16.65 17.62 36.21
C ASP A 328 17.95 17.79 35.42
N VAL A 329 19.02 17.15 35.89
CA VAL A 329 20.31 17.11 35.19
C VAL A 329 20.16 16.41 33.84
N ILE A 330 20.48 17.12 32.76
CA ILE A 330 20.44 16.60 31.39
C ILE A 330 21.81 16.05 31.00
N LYS A 331 21.87 14.77 30.70
CA LYS A 331 23.06 14.15 30.11
C LYS A 331 23.12 14.40 28.59
N PRO A 332 24.32 14.52 27.98
CA PRO A 332 24.44 14.54 26.53
C PRO A 332 23.76 13.32 25.90
N GLY A 333 22.98 13.52 24.84
CA GLY A 333 22.23 12.45 24.16
C GLY A 333 20.93 12.05 24.86
N THR A 334 20.55 12.70 25.98
CA THR A 334 19.22 12.52 26.58
C THR A 334 18.16 12.88 25.56
N VAL A 335 17.09 12.08 25.50
CA VAL A 335 15.97 12.29 24.58
C VAL A 335 14.70 12.56 25.37
N LYS A 336 13.99 13.65 25.05
CA LYS A 336 12.62 13.92 25.50
C LYS A 336 11.65 13.85 24.33
N ARG A 337 10.41 13.47 24.59
CA ARG A 337 9.40 13.26 23.56
C ARG A 337 8.21 14.19 23.79
N LEU A 338 7.89 15.01 22.80
CA LEU A 338 6.70 15.85 22.76
C LEU A 338 5.67 15.13 21.88
N ARG A 339 4.66 14.54 22.55
CA ARG A 339 3.67 13.68 21.88
C ARG A 339 2.79 14.47 20.93
N GLY A 340 2.55 13.91 19.75
CA GLY A 340 1.64 14.47 18.78
C GLY A 340 2.12 15.75 18.11
N GLU A 341 3.40 16.15 18.24
CA GLU A 341 3.98 17.34 17.59
C GLU A 341 4.85 17.00 16.36
N GLY A 342 4.69 15.79 15.82
CA GLY A 342 5.35 15.33 14.59
C GLY A 342 4.53 15.56 13.31
N LEU A 343 4.88 14.81 12.26
CA LEU A 343 4.17 14.88 10.97
C LEU A 343 2.82 14.14 11.03
N PRO A 344 1.85 14.50 10.18
CA PRO A 344 0.59 13.76 10.07
C PRO A 344 0.79 12.34 9.55
N PHE A 345 -0.06 11.39 9.96
CA PHE A 345 -0.08 10.07 9.33
C PHE A 345 -0.77 10.14 7.95
N PRO A 346 -0.21 9.53 6.89
CA PRO A 346 -0.79 9.64 5.55
C PRO A 346 -2.17 8.99 5.39
N LYS A 347 -2.48 7.97 6.19
CA LYS A 347 -3.82 7.33 6.21
C LYS A 347 -4.82 8.08 7.09
N VAL A 348 -4.34 8.69 8.18
CA VAL A 348 -5.17 9.35 9.19
C VAL A 348 -4.53 10.71 9.53
N PRO A 349 -4.73 11.74 8.68
CA PRO A 349 -4.03 13.01 8.81
C PRO A 349 -4.44 13.85 10.02
N THR A 350 -5.48 13.42 10.76
CA THR A 350 -5.89 14.00 12.04
C THR A 350 -4.96 13.58 13.18
N GLN A 351 -4.29 12.44 13.05
CA GLN A 351 -3.28 11.98 14.00
C GLN A 351 -1.89 12.41 13.53
N ARG A 352 -1.00 12.67 14.49
CA ARG A 352 0.38 13.09 14.25
C ARG A 352 1.35 12.19 15.00
N GLY A 353 2.55 12.04 14.45
CA GLY A 353 3.69 11.45 15.16
C GLY A 353 4.21 12.38 16.26
N ASP A 354 5.40 12.08 16.75
CA ASP A 354 6.00 12.79 17.87
C ASP A 354 7.17 13.68 17.44
N LEU A 355 7.43 14.73 18.21
CA LEU A 355 8.66 15.53 18.14
C LEU A 355 9.65 15.01 19.18
N ILE A 356 10.76 14.48 18.70
CA ILE A 356 11.82 13.88 19.49
C ILE A 356 12.92 14.92 19.70
N VAL A 357 13.08 15.38 20.93
CA VAL A 357 14.07 16.39 21.32
C VAL A 357 15.30 15.67 21.86
N GLU A 358 16.40 15.71 21.10
CA GLU A 358 17.71 15.20 21.51
C GLU A 358 18.55 16.35 22.08
N PHE A 359 19.04 16.21 23.31
CA PHE A 359 19.84 17.25 23.95
C PHE A 359 21.34 17.07 23.66
N LYS A 360 21.95 18.11 23.09
CA LYS A 360 23.40 18.21 22.89
C LYS A 360 23.95 19.25 23.85
N VAL A 361 24.81 18.81 24.77
CA VAL A 361 25.42 19.69 25.77
C VAL A 361 26.72 20.26 25.20
N ARG A 362 26.78 21.59 25.08
CA ARG A 362 27.97 22.32 24.68
C ARG A 362 28.81 22.67 25.90
N PHE A 363 30.05 22.19 25.92
CA PHE A 363 31.05 22.56 26.92
C PHE A 363 31.69 23.90 26.56
N PRO A 364 32.11 24.70 27.55
CA PRO A 364 32.88 25.91 27.29
C PRO A 364 34.29 25.56 26.79
N ASP A 365 34.78 26.29 25.79
CA ASP A 365 36.10 26.04 25.18
C ASP A 365 37.26 26.38 26.13
N ARG A 366 37.04 27.35 27.05
CA ARG A 366 38.03 27.80 28.03
C ARG A 366 37.36 28.15 29.36
N LEU A 367 38.09 27.94 30.44
CA LEU A 367 37.69 28.30 31.82
C LEU A 367 38.84 29.03 32.52
N THR A 368 38.53 30.13 33.21
CA THR A 368 39.49 30.88 34.01
C THR A 368 39.96 30.05 35.22
N PRO A 369 41.18 30.28 35.76
CA PRO A 369 41.68 29.54 36.92
C PRO A 369 40.76 29.63 38.13
N GLN A 370 40.19 30.83 38.39
CA GLN A 370 39.24 31.07 39.48
C GLN A 370 37.97 30.22 39.31
N THR A 371 37.38 30.21 38.12
CA THR A 371 36.18 29.39 37.84
C THR A 371 36.48 27.89 38.00
N ARG A 372 37.67 27.42 37.59
CA ARG A 372 38.06 26.02 37.79
C ARG A 372 38.17 25.64 39.27
N GLN A 373 38.71 26.53 40.11
CA GLN A 373 38.80 26.31 41.56
C GLN A 373 37.40 26.13 42.17
N ILE A 374 36.45 27.01 41.81
CA ILE A 374 35.06 26.95 42.27
C ILE A 374 34.39 25.65 41.80
N LEU A 375 34.54 25.31 40.52
CA LEU A 375 33.96 24.08 39.98
C LEU A 375 34.54 22.83 40.65
N LYS A 376 35.85 22.81 40.96
CA LYS A 376 36.51 21.70 41.67
C LYS A 376 35.95 21.49 43.08
N GLN A 377 35.51 22.56 43.75
CA GLN A 377 34.94 22.49 45.10
C GLN A 377 33.49 21.99 45.11
N HIS A 378 32.72 22.27 44.05
CA HIS A 378 31.27 22.02 44.04
C HIS A 378 30.81 20.88 43.13
N LEU A 379 31.59 20.49 42.12
CA LEU A 379 31.24 19.34 41.29
C LEU A 379 31.58 18.05 42.02
N PRO A 380 30.70 17.03 41.99
CA PRO A 380 31.00 15.74 42.60
C PRO A 380 32.16 15.08 41.87
N CYS A 381 33.03 14.41 42.64
CA CYS A 381 33.96 13.42 42.09
C CYS A 381 33.12 12.19 41.72
N SER A 382 32.59 12.18 40.50
CA SER A 382 31.84 11.05 39.95
C SER A 382 32.73 9.85 39.69
#